data_AF-A0A4P7UDT6-F1
#
_entry.id   AF-A0A4P7UDT6-F1
#
_cell.length_a   1.000
_cell.length_b   1.000
_cell.length_c   1.000
_cell.angle_alpha   90.00
_cell.angle_beta   90.00
_cell.angle_gamma   90.00
#
_symmetry.space_group_name_H-M   'P 1'
#
loop_
_entity.id
_entity.type
_entity.pdbx_description
1 polymer ?
#
loop_
_entity_poly.entity_id
_entity_poly.type
_entity_poly.pdbx_seq_one_letter_code
_entity_poly.pdbx_strand_id
1 'polypeptide(L)'
;MRRRTSTLRPLLSAGLLSLALLLTGCAKDEPKPKFEEPAASPTPTPVEETAEEFLERWARLDREMQNTGETEEYRAITPGCKACIAYADRVDKIYAAGGEIVAEGKTIQGSSALGTSQVLVSARIGPPSTEKAPDPQPGP
;
A
#
# COMPACT_ATOMS: atom_id res chain seq x y z
N MET A 1 18.00 14.76 53.36
CA MET A 1 16.82 15.26 54.10
C MET A 1 16.00 16.20 53.20
N ARG A 2 14.80 15.77 52.77
CA ARG A 2 13.51 16.51 52.79
C ARG A 2 12.51 15.78 51.87
N ARG A 3 11.54 15.12 52.51
CA ARG A 3 10.32 14.60 51.89
C ARG A 3 9.41 15.76 51.50
N ARG A 4 8.66 15.62 50.41
CA ARG A 4 7.30 16.16 50.32
C ARG A 4 6.36 15.10 49.76
N THR A 5 5.42 14.75 50.62
CA THR A 5 4.30 13.83 50.46
C THR A 5 3.04 14.59 50.05
N SER A 6 2.10 13.85 49.46
CA SER A 6 0.64 14.12 49.40
C SER A 6 0.20 15.15 48.34
N THR A 7 -0.90 14.96 47.60
CA THR A 7 -2.18 14.32 47.93
C THR A 7 -2.87 13.73 46.68
N LEU A 8 -3.38 12.49 46.78
CA LEU A 8 -4.54 12.02 46.01
C LEU A 8 -5.78 12.84 46.41
N ARG A 9 -6.63 13.21 45.45
CA ARG A 9 -8.06 13.41 45.69
C ARG A 9 -8.91 12.80 44.56
N PRO A 10 -9.87 11.93 44.90
CA PRO A 10 -10.78 11.28 43.95
C PRO A 10 -12.02 12.16 43.73
N LEU A 11 -12.51 12.22 42.49
CA LEU A 11 -13.87 12.68 42.18
C LEU A 11 -14.51 11.66 41.23
N LEU A 12 -15.01 10.59 41.83
CA LEU A 12 -16.08 9.76 41.28
C LEU A 12 -17.41 10.43 41.66
N SER A 13 -18.42 10.25 40.80
CA SER A 13 -19.89 10.42 41.04
C SER A 13 -20.54 11.65 40.40
N ALA A 14 -20.87 11.58 39.10
CA ALA A 14 -22.04 12.26 38.49
C ALA A 14 -22.30 11.90 37.01
N GLY A 15 -21.92 10.71 36.52
CA GLY A 15 -21.98 10.39 35.07
C GLY A 15 -22.96 9.30 34.64
N LEU A 16 -23.80 8.78 35.56
CA LEU A 16 -24.53 7.52 35.34
C LEU A 16 -26.01 7.68 34.95
N LEU A 17 -26.55 8.90 34.80
CA LEU A 17 -27.97 9.11 34.44
C LEU A 17 -28.23 9.54 32.99
N SER A 18 -27.19 9.77 32.17
CA SER A 18 -27.37 10.25 30.79
C SER A 18 -27.48 9.13 29.74
N LEU A 19 -27.29 7.87 30.12
CA LEU A 19 -27.24 6.75 29.17
C LEU A 19 -28.62 6.13 28.84
N ALA A 20 -29.68 6.52 29.55
CA ALA A 20 -31.00 5.89 29.38
C ALA A 20 -31.88 6.55 28.29
N LEU A 21 -31.52 7.73 27.75
CA LEU A 21 -32.32 8.42 26.72
C LEU A 21 -31.85 8.22 25.26
N LEU A 22 -30.80 7.43 25.02
CA LEU A 22 -30.25 7.21 23.67
C LEU A 22 -30.74 5.90 23.00
N LEU A 23 -31.66 5.16 23.62
CA LEU A 23 -32.09 3.82 23.16
C LEU A 23 -33.49 3.74 22.51
N THR A 24 -34.21 4.86 22.33
CA THR A 24 -35.57 4.86 21.73
C THR A 24 -35.62 5.27 20.26
N GLY A 25 -34.49 5.21 19.55
CA GLY A 25 -34.35 5.67 18.16
C GLY A 25 -34.05 4.61 17.11
N CYS A 26 -34.46 3.34 17.24
CA CYS A 26 -34.42 2.37 16.12
C CYS A 26 -35.77 2.34 15.40
N ALA A 27 -36.13 3.49 14.83
CA ALA A 27 -37.18 3.61 13.83
C ALA A 27 -36.72 2.89 12.54
N LYS A 28 -37.01 1.59 12.49
CA LYS A 28 -37.73 0.87 11.42
C LYS A 28 -37.90 1.58 10.07
N ASP A 29 -36.82 1.98 9.42
CA ASP A 29 -36.73 2.20 7.97
C ASP A 29 -35.24 2.31 7.62
N GLU A 30 -34.61 1.21 7.22
CA GLU A 30 -33.30 1.28 6.59
C GLU A 30 -33.53 1.77 5.15
N PRO A 31 -33.09 2.98 4.75
CA PRO A 31 -33.19 3.40 3.37
C PRO A 31 -32.35 2.44 2.54
N LYS A 32 -33.01 1.56 1.77
CA LYS A 32 -32.34 0.71 0.79
C LYS A 32 -31.54 1.62 -0.15
N PRO A 33 -30.21 1.50 -0.22
CA PRO A 33 -29.43 2.25 -1.17
C PRO A 33 -29.87 1.83 -2.58
N LYS A 34 -30.41 2.78 -3.34
CA LYS A 34 -30.59 2.61 -4.79
C LYS A 34 -29.21 2.79 -5.42
N PHE A 35 -28.55 1.67 -5.69
CA PHE A 35 -27.42 1.67 -6.61
C PHE A 35 -28.02 1.81 -8.01
N GLU A 36 -27.97 3.00 -8.58
CA GLU A 36 -28.06 3.13 -10.04
C GLU A 36 -26.87 2.38 -10.62
N GLU A 37 -27.12 1.34 -11.42
CA GLU A 37 -26.06 0.66 -12.16
C GLU A 37 -25.34 1.69 -13.04
N PRO A 38 -24.02 1.87 -12.88
CA PRO A 38 -23.27 2.70 -13.81
C PRO A 38 -23.48 2.17 -15.22
N ALA A 39 -23.89 3.04 -16.14
CA ALA A 39 -23.97 2.71 -17.55
C ALA A 39 -22.63 2.14 -18.01
N ALA A 40 -22.66 0.92 -18.55
CA ALA A 40 -21.48 0.24 -19.06
C ALA A 40 -20.84 1.09 -20.16
N SER A 41 -19.75 1.77 -19.82
CA SER A 41 -18.83 2.35 -20.80
C SER A 41 -18.21 1.19 -21.60
N PRO A 42 -18.04 1.29 -22.93
CA PRO A 42 -17.47 0.20 -23.71
C PRO A 42 -16.06 -0.12 -23.19
N THR A 43 -15.94 -1.24 -22.49
CA THR A 43 -14.66 -1.79 -22.08
C THR A 43 -13.95 -2.26 -23.36
N PRO A 44 -12.70 -1.84 -23.62
CA PRO A 44 -11.91 -2.47 -24.67
C PRO A 44 -11.87 -3.97 -24.39
N THR A 45 -12.13 -4.80 -25.40
CA THR A 45 -12.16 -6.25 -25.27
C THR A 45 -10.85 -6.71 -24.61
N PRO A 46 -10.88 -7.25 -23.38
CA PRO A 46 -9.67 -7.65 -22.70
C PRO A 46 -9.02 -8.80 -23.47
N VAL A 47 -7.69 -8.81 -23.51
CA VAL A 47 -6.97 -10.09 -23.53
C VAL A 47 -7.62 -10.95 -22.44
N GLU A 48 -8.08 -12.17 -22.76
CA GLU A 48 -8.67 -13.05 -21.75
C GLU A 48 -7.60 -13.42 -20.71
N GLU A 49 -7.37 -12.52 -19.77
CA GLU A 49 -6.56 -12.74 -18.58
C GLU A 49 -7.47 -12.57 -17.36
N THR A 50 -7.28 -13.45 -16.40
CA THR A 50 -7.88 -13.33 -15.09
C THR A 50 -7.22 -12.19 -14.31
N ALA A 51 -7.90 -11.72 -13.25
CA ALA A 51 -7.33 -10.72 -12.37
C ALA A 51 -6.03 -11.21 -11.69
N GLU A 52 -5.91 -12.51 -11.41
CA GLU A 52 -4.71 -13.11 -10.83
C GLU A 52 -3.54 -13.06 -11.81
N GLU A 53 -3.75 -13.49 -13.06
CA GLU A 53 -2.75 -13.41 -14.12
C GLU A 53 -2.29 -11.97 -14.38
N PHE A 54 -3.22 -11.00 -14.35
CA PHE A 54 -2.88 -9.59 -14.45
C PHE A 54 -1.97 -9.14 -13.30
N LEU A 55 -2.29 -9.50 -12.05
CA LEU A 55 -1.50 -9.11 -10.88
C LEU A 55 -0.10 -9.74 -10.90
N GLU A 56 0.02 -11.00 -11.31
CA GLU A 56 1.31 -11.68 -11.49
C GLU A 56 2.17 -11.00 -12.56
N ARG A 57 1.55 -10.67 -13.70
CA ARG A 57 2.20 -9.96 -14.81
C ARG A 57 2.62 -8.55 -14.41
N TRP A 58 1.75 -7.80 -13.73
CA TRP A 58 2.04 -6.47 -13.20
C TRP A 58 3.22 -6.51 -12.22
N ALA A 59 3.20 -7.43 -11.25
CA ALA A 59 4.28 -7.55 -10.25
C ALA A 59 5.62 -7.99 -10.86
N ARG A 60 5.59 -8.75 -11.96
CA ARG A 60 6.78 -9.09 -12.73
C ARG A 60 7.35 -7.86 -13.44
N LEU A 61 6.53 -7.15 -14.21
CA LEU A 61 6.94 -5.95 -14.95
C LEU A 61 7.41 -4.82 -14.01
N ASP A 62 6.77 -4.68 -12.85
CA ASP A 62 7.17 -3.73 -11.80
C ASP A 62 8.61 -3.99 -11.31
N ARG A 63 8.95 -5.26 -11.12
CA ARG A 63 10.29 -5.69 -10.70
C ARG A 63 11.31 -5.56 -11.82
N GLU A 64 10.95 -5.93 -13.05
CA GLU A 64 11.83 -5.79 -14.22
C GLU A 64 12.18 -4.33 -14.48
N MET A 65 11.18 -3.44 -14.46
CA MET A 65 11.36 -1.99 -14.54
C MET A 65 12.31 -1.49 -13.45
N GLN A 66 12.13 -1.90 -12.20
CA GLN A 66 13.02 -1.48 -11.11
C GLN A 66 14.46 -1.98 -11.27
N ASN A 67 14.65 -3.20 -11.76
CA ASN A 67 15.97 -3.80 -11.90
C ASN A 67 16.76 -3.27 -13.09
N THR A 68 16.07 -2.94 -14.19
CA THR A 68 16.68 -2.63 -15.48
C THR A 68 16.59 -1.15 -15.87
N GLY A 69 15.62 -0.43 -15.31
CA GLY A 69 15.25 0.91 -15.77
C GLY A 69 14.31 0.91 -16.99
N GLU A 70 13.95 -0.25 -17.55
CA GLU A 70 13.06 -0.33 -18.72
C GLU A 70 11.60 -0.14 -18.30
N THR A 71 11.02 1.04 -18.60
CA THR A 71 9.67 1.41 -18.13
C THR A 71 8.55 1.17 -19.14
N GLU A 72 8.88 0.87 -20.40
CA GLU A 72 7.91 0.86 -21.51
C GLU A 72 6.78 -0.16 -21.30
N GLU A 73 7.12 -1.42 -21.02
CA GLU A 73 6.12 -2.48 -20.85
C GLU A 73 5.24 -2.25 -19.62
N TYR A 74 5.80 -1.74 -18.51
CA TYR A 74 5.04 -1.40 -17.32
C TYR A 74 4.01 -0.28 -17.61
N ARG A 75 4.40 0.74 -18.39
CA ARG A 75 3.49 1.82 -18.80
C ARG A 75 2.37 1.31 -19.71
N ALA A 76 2.68 0.39 -20.61
CA ALA A 76 1.71 -0.17 -21.54
C ALA A 76 0.56 -0.89 -20.82
N ILE A 77 0.84 -1.50 -19.66
CA ILE A 77 -0.14 -2.30 -18.91
C ILE A 77 -0.83 -1.53 -17.78
N THR A 78 -0.42 -0.27 -17.55
CA THR A 78 -1.01 0.62 -16.53
C THR A 78 -1.63 1.90 -17.13
N PRO A 79 -2.37 1.81 -18.27
CA PRO A 79 -2.90 3.00 -18.93
C PRO A 79 -3.85 3.75 -18.00
N GLY A 80 -3.68 5.07 -17.91
CA GLY A 80 -4.51 5.94 -17.07
C GLY A 80 -4.16 5.93 -15.57
N CYS A 81 -3.27 5.04 -15.11
CA CYS A 81 -2.83 5.05 -13.71
C CYS A 81 -1.79 6.15 -13.46
N LYS A 82 -2.24 7.34 -13.05
CA LYS A 82 -1.35 8.49 -12.80
C LYS A 82 -0.20 8.18 -11.82
N ALA A 83 -0.47 7.40 -10.77
CA ALA A 83 0.55 7.01 -9.79
C ALA A 83 1.60 6.05 -10.40
N CYS A 84 1.15 5.12 -11.24
CA CYS A 84 2.02 4.16 -11.94
C CYS A 84 2.93 4.91 -12.93
N ILE A 85 2.38 5.85 -13.70
CA ILE A 85 3.16 6.70 -14.63
C ILE A 85 4.18 7.55 -13.87
N ALA A 86 3.77 8.23 -12.80
CA ALA A 86 4.69 9.02 -11.99
C ALA A 86 5.77 8.17 -11.32
N TYR A 87 5.50 6.90 -11.06
CA TYR A 87 6.49 5.96 -10.55
C TYR A 87 7.51 5.57 -11.61
N ALA A 88 7.05 5.14 -12.79
CA ALA A 88 7.91 4.88 -13.94
C ALA A 88 8.78 6.11 -14.30
N ASP A 89 8.22 7.32 -14.25
CA ASP A 89 8.98 8.57 -14.49
C ASP A 89 10.14 8.78 -13.48
N ARG A 90 9.98 8.29 -12.24
CA ARG A 90 11.07 8.33 -11.25
C ARG A 90 12.15 7.31 -11.55
N VAL A 91 11.76 6.10 -11.97
CA VAL A 91 12.71 5.06 -12.40
C VAL A 91 13.55 5.56 -13.57
N ASP A 92 12.91 6.09 -14.62
CA ASP A 92 13.61 6.65 -15.78
C ASP A 92 14.64 7.72 -15.36
N LYS A 93 14.26 8.62 -14.44
CA LYS A 93 15.16 9.67 -13.96
C LYS A 93 16.38 9.12 -13.22
N ILE A 94 16.22 8.06 -12.42
CA ILE A 94 17.32 7.43 -11.69
C ILE A 94 18.31 6.84 -12.70
N TYR A 95 17.82 6.03 -13.65
CA TYR A 95 18.66 5.36 -14.64
C TYR A 95 19.28 6.34 -15.65
N ALA A 96 18.55 7.38 -16.07
CA ALA A 96 19.09 8.44 -16.94
C ALA A 96 20.20 9.26 -16.26
N ALA A 97 20.20 9.35 -14.93
CA ALA A 97 21.27 9.97 -14.15
C ALA A 97 22.47 9.03 -13.92
N GLY A 98 22.45 7.82 -14.49
CA GLY A 98 23.45 6.79 -14.25
C GLY A 98 23.36 6.17 -12.85
N GLY A 99 22.22 6.28 -12.19
CA GLY A 99 21.95 5.54 -10.95
C GLY A 99 21.29 4.19 -11.24
N GLU A 100 21.20 3.37 -10.20
CA GLU A 100 20.40 2.14 -10.22
C GLU A 100 19.53 2.03 -8.96
N ILE A 101 18.49 1.21 -9.02
CA ILE A 101 17.64 0.92 -7.86
C ILE A 101 18.12 -0.37 -7.22
N VAL A 102 18.65 -0.28 -6.00
CA VAL A 102 19.05 -1.47 -5.23
C VAL A 102 18.02 -1.70 -4.13
N ALA A 103 17.32 -2.83 -4.22
CA ALA A 103 16.48 -3.31 -3.14
C ALA A 103 17.32 -4.22 -2.23
N GLU A 104 17.44 -3.87 -0.94
CA GLU A 104 18.11 -4.73 0.07
C GLU A 104 17.29 -6.00 0.43
N GLY A 105 16.37 -6.40 -0.44
CA GLY A 105 15.47 -7.53 -0.22
C GLY A 105 14.43 -7.27 0.88
N LYS A 106 13.82 -8.37 1.33
CA LYS A 106 12.76 -8.38 2.35
C LYS A 106 13.11 -9.38 3.43
N THR A 107 13.12 -8.93 4.68
CA THR A 107 13.34 -9.82 5.83
C THR A 107 12.00 -10.15 6.48
N ILE A 108 11.63 -11.43 6.46
CA ILE A 108 10.44 -11.92 7.18
C ILE A 108 10.71 -11.79 8.68
N GLN A 109 9.88 -11.00 9.37
CA GLN A 109 9.97 -10.77 10.81
C GLN A 109 9.18 -11.81 11.61
N GLY A 110 8.15 -12.37 10.98
CA GLY A 110 7.33 -13.40 11.59
C GLY A 110 6.14 -13.75 10.73
N SER A 111 5.48 -14.84 11.11
CA SER A 111 4.25 -15.30 10.50
C SER A 111 3.28 -15.77 11.56
N SER A 112 1.99 -15.50 11.39
CA SER A 112 0.92 -15.99 12.25
C SER A 112 -0.19 -16.61 11.41
N ALA A 113 -0.71 -17.76 11.82
CA ALA A 113 -1.87 -18.35 11.17
C ALA A 113 -3.10 -17.46 11.40
N LEU A 114 -3.89 -17.25 10.35
CA LEU A 114 -5.20 -16.59 10.39
C LEU A 114 -6.36 -17.60 10.22
N GLY A 115 -6.05 -18.86 9.93
CA GLY A 115 -6.99 -19.96 9.72
C GLY A 115 -6.28 -21.21 9.22
N THR A 116 -7.02 -22.18 8.69
CA THR A 116 -6.47 -23.43 8.16
C THR A 116 -5.68 -23.26 6.85
N SER A 117 -5.90 -22.17 6.12
CA SER A 117 -5.28 -21.92 4.80
C SER A 117 -4.65 -20.54 4.64
N GLN A 118 -4.60 -19.73 5.70
CA GLN A 118 -4.12 -18.34 5.59
C GLN A 118 -3.06 -18.03 6.65
N VAL A 119 -2.04 -17.29 6.24
CA VAL A 119 -0.94 -16.85 7.10
C VAL A 119 -0.73 -15.35 6.91
N LEU A 120 -0.74 -14.62 8.00
CA LEU A 120 -0.27 -13.24 8.05
C LEU A 120 1.26 -13.25 8.11
N VAL A 121 1.92 -12.57 7.18
CA VAL A 121 3.38 -12.45 7.15
C VAL A 121 3.77 -11.01 7.43
N SER A 122 4.45 -10.79 8.56
CA SER A 122 5.07 -9.52 8.89
C SER A 122 6.47 -9.48 8.31
N ALA A 123 6.79 -8.44 7.55
CA ALA A 123 8.06 -8.36 6.86
C ALA A 123 8.58 -6.92 6.84
N ARG A 124 9.89 -6.78 7.00
CA ARG A 124 10.60 -5.51 6.87
C ARG A 124 11.14 -5.43 5.45
N ILE A 125 10.86 -4.34 4.78
CA ILE A 125 11.47 -3.98 3.49
C ILE A 125 12.63 -3.05 3.82
N GLY A 126 13.84 -3.37 3.33
CA GLY A 126 14.99 -2.47 3.46
C GLY A 126 14.72 -1.15 2.73
N PRO A 127 15.35 -0.04 3.15
CA PRO A 127 15.21 1.21 2.40
C PRO A 127 15.71 1.01 0.97
N PRO A 128 15.02 1.53 -0.06
CA PRO A 128 15.60 1.58 -1.39
C PRO A 128 16.83 2.48 -1.34
N SER A 129 17.97 1.99 -1.82
CA SER A 129 19.15 2.83 -2.06
C SER A 129 19.30 3.08 -3.56
N THR A 130 19.79 4.27 -3.89
CA THR A 130 20.27 4.58 -5.24
C THR A 130 21.79 4.59 -5.18
N GLU A 131 22.44 3.63 -5.81
CA GLU A 131 23.88 3.68 -6.01
C GLU A 131 24.15 4.44 -7.31
N LYS A 132 25.13 5.36 -7.29
CA LYS A 132 25.60 6.00 -8.50
C LYS A 132 26.47 4.98 -9.22
N ALA A 133 26.25 4.73 -10.51
CA ALA A 133 27.11 3.86 -11.28
C ALA A 133 28.57 4.31 -11.13
N PRO A 134 29.52 3.37 -10.96
CA PRO A 134 30.93 3.70 -10.91
C PRO A 134 31.31 4.48 -12.17
N ASP A 135 32.14 5.52 -12.00
CA ASP A 135 32.61 6.31 -13.13
C ASP A 135 33.23 5.36 -14.18
N PRO A 136 32.93 5.54 -15.48
CA PRO A 136 33.44 4.66 -16.52
C PRO A 136 34.96 4.60 -16.41
N GLN A 137 35.49 3.39 -16.21
CA GLN A 137 36.93 3.17 -16.18
C GLN A 137 37.50 3.67 -17.53
N PRO A 138 38.58 4.45 -17.53
CA PRO A 138 39.23 4.81 -18.79
C PRO A 138 39.61 3.52 -19.51
N GLY A 139 39.14 3.38 -20.76
CA GLY A 139 39.45 2.24 -21.60
C GLY A 139 40.96 2.09 -21.82
N PRO A 140 41.42 0.89 -22.24
CA PRO A 140 42.84 0.63 -22.50
C PRO A 140 43.44 1.54 -23.56
#